data_AF-A0A1R4I6R9-F1
#
_entry.id   AF-A0A1R4I6R9-F1
#
_cell.length_a   1.000
_cell.length_b   1.000
_cell.length_c   1.000
_cell.angle_alpha   90.00
_cell.angle_beta   90.00
_cell.angle_gamma   90.00
#
_symmetry.space_group_name_H-M   'P 1'
#
loop_
_entity.id
_entity.type
_entity.pdbx_description
1 polymer ?
#
loop_
_entity_poly.entity_id
_entity_poly.type
_entity_poly.pdbx_seq_one_letter_code
_entity_poly.pdbx_strand_id
1 'polypeptide(L)'
;MSPDKPIKNNAIDLVTTTKNQPATPHTLPITHFPASLPKDCNDGAAKLYDECADQVSILKDAISDARTENKKVLIVYGGEWCIWCHVLDNYFKGNFRTFDYEWRDDYGNIQAWDMRERISPTDIEDAQALNEYVAKNFVVAHIENVYANGDEAVELTGFDPDNIYYYPFIVALDSNGKYASNMVSTSAIKGFEVRESGGEEFRGYDRRILLTQLKKLKADASVKADNQ
;
A
#
# COMPACT_ATOMS: atom_id res chain seq x y z
N MET A 1 53.90 50.47 -4.45
CA MET A 1 54.03 49.04 -4.83
C MET A 1 52.79 48.29 -4.37
N SER A 2 51.80 48.17 -5.24
CA SER A 2 51.07 46.93 -5.54
C SER A 2 50.21 47.23 -6.77
N PRO A 3 50.36 46.47 -7.89
CA PRO A 3 49.89 46.91 -9.20
C PRO A 3 48.48 46.44 -9.56
N ASP A 4 47.94 47.17 -10.53
CA ASP A 4 46.81 46.97 -11.41
C ASP A 4 46.17 45.57 -11.49
N LYS A 5 44.84 45.56 -11.39
CA LYS A 5 43.97 44.43 -11.73
C LYS A 5 43.54 44.57 -13.21
N PRO A 6 43.85 43.60 -14.10
CA PRO A 6 43.37 43.66 -15.47
C PRO A 6 41.99 43.00 -15.62
N ILE A 7 41.14 43.64 -16.43
CA ILE A 7 39.92 43.10 -17.01
C ILE A 7 40.31 42.13 -18.14
N LYS A 8 39.70 40.94 -18.22
CA LYS A 8 39.66 40.14 -19.45
C LYS A 8 38.30 39.48 -19.67
N ASN A 9 37.96 39.43 -20.96
CA ASN A 9 36.70 39.18 -21.62
C ASN A 9 36.13 37.75 -21.52
N ASN A 10 34.81 37.70 -21.70
CA ASN A 10 33.98 36.68 -22.35
C ASN A 10 34.69 35.44 -22.91
N ALA A 11 34.34 34.29 -22.33
CA ALA A 11 34.18 33.04 -23.07
C ALA A 11 32.72 32.60 -22.91
N ILE A 12 32.01 32.65 -24.03
CA ILE A 12 30.69 32.07 -24.22
C ILE A 12 30.96 30.58 -24.43
N ASP A 13 30.75 29.74 -23.42
CA ASP A 13 30.91 28.31 -23.60
C ASP A 13 29.57 27.68 -23.97
N LEU A 14 29.58 27.12 -25.18
CA LEU A 14 28.51 26.41 -25.81
C LEU A 14 28.09 25.19 -24.97
N VAL A 15 26.77 25.02 -24.86
CA VAL A 15 26.04 23.74 -24.87
C VAL A 15 26.86 22.51 -24.46
N THR A 16 26.73 22.13 -23.19
CA THR A 16 26.95 20.74 -22.76
C THR A 16 25.63 20.14 -22.32
N THR A 17 25.02 19.43 -23.28
CA THR A 17 24.22 18.22 -23.09
C THR A 17 23.86 17.87 -21.65
N THR A 18 22.63 18.20 -21.23
CA THR A 18 21.97 17.58 -20.08
C THR A 18 21.92 16.08 -20.33
N LYS A 19 22.77 15.33 -19.63
CA LYS A 19 22.66 13.88 -19.52
C LYS A 19 21.24 13.57 -19.04
N ASN A 20 20.47 12.84 -19.84
CA ASN A 20 19.25 12.17 -19.39
C ASN A 20 19.63 11.19 -18.28
N GLN A 21 19.64 11.66 -17.03
CA GLN A 21 19.44 10.76 -15.90
C GLN A 21 17.98 10.33 -15.94
N PRO A 22 17.67 9.02 -15.88
CA PRO A 22 16.29 8.58 -15.68
C PRO A 22 15.77 9.25 -14.42
N ALA A 23 14.63 9.93 -14.52
CA ALA A 23 13.98 10.55 -13.38
C ALA A 23 13.79 9.48 -12.29
N THR A 24 14.21 9.78 -11.06
CA THR A 24 13.86 8.95 -9.90
C THR A 24 12.34 8.81 -9.88
N PRO A 25 11.79 7.58 -9.72
CA PRO A 25 10.36 7.39 -9.66
C PRO A 25 9.78 8.27 -8.56
N HIS A 26 8.93 9.21 -8.95
CA HIS A 26 8.17 10.04 -8.02
C HIS A 26 7.04 9.18 -7.44
N THR A 27 7.06 8.95 -6.12
CA THR A 27 5.95 8.38 -5.36
C THR A 27 5.33 9.47 -4.47
N LEU A 28 4.04 9.34 -4.19
CA LEU A 28 3.28 10.17 -3.27
C LEU A 28 3.12 9.45 -1.93
N PRO A 29 3.16 10.18 -0.79
CA PRO A 29 2.86 9.59 0.51
C PRO A 29 1.41 9.09 0.55
N ILE A 30 1.22 7.91 1.15
CA ILE A 30 -0.11 7.37 1.44
C ILE A 30 -0.44 7.61 2.91
N THR A 31 -1.66 8.03 3.20
CA THR A 31 -2.18 8.04 4.57
C THR A 31 -2.63 6.62 4.90
N HIS A 32 -2.07 6.04 5.97
CA HIS A 32 -2.43 4.69 6.39
C HIS A 32 -2.54 4.59 7.92
N PHE A 33 -3.30 3.60 8.36
CA PHE A 33 -3.54 3.26 9.76
C PHE A 33 -3.24 1.77 9.99
N PRO A 34 -2.63 1.38 11.12
CA PRO A 34 -2.13 2.25 12.19
C PRO A 34 -1.04 3.22 11.69
N ALA A 35 -1.06 4.46 12.20
CA ALA A 35 -0.11 5.49 11.79
C ALA A 35 1.30 5.23 12.36
N SER A 36 1.37 4.50 13.47
CA SER A 36 2.60 4.02 14.09
C SER A 36 2.31 2.74 14.87
N LEU A 37 3.28 1.85 14.95
CA LEU A 37 3.16 0.61 15.72
C LEU A 37 3.78 0.75 17.12
N PRO A 38 3.18 0.16 18.16
CA PRO A 38 3.81 0.04 19.46
C PRO A 38 5.12 -0.75 19.33
N LYS A 39 6.20 -0.21 19.91
CA LYS A 39 7.56 -0.75 19.73
C LYS A 39 7.69 -2.22 20.12
N ASP A 40 6.98 -2.63 21.17
CA ASP A 40 7.06 -3.98 21.72
C ASP A 40 5.91 -4.87 21.23
N CYS A 41 5.10 -4.42 20.27
CA CYS A 41 4.03 -5.24 19.71
C CYS A 41 4.61 -6.44 18.93
N ASN A 42 4.05 -7.64 19.17
CA ASN A 42 4.59 -8.91 18.66
C ASN A 42 6.09 -9.08 18.97
N ASP A 43 6.50 -8.76 20.20
CA ASP A 43 7.91 -8.74 20.63
C ASP A 43 8.81 -7.86 19.75
N GLY A 44 8.25 -6.80 19.16
CA GLY A 44 8.92 -5.89 18.23
C GLY A 44 9.05 -6.40 16.80
N ALA A 45 8.37 -7.51 16.47
CA ALA A 45 8.34 -8.05 15.12
C ALA A 45 7.34 -7.31 14.21
N ALA A 46 6.29 -6.70 14.75
CA ALA A 46 5.24 -6.04 13.96
C ALA A 46 5.79 -4.93 13.05
N LYS A 47 5.46 -4.99 11.75
CA LYS A 47 5.87 -4.02 10.72
C LYS A 47 4.70 -3.31 10.06
N LEU A 48 3.52 -3.93 10.00
CA LEU A 48 2.35 -3.37 9.30
C LEU A 48 1.06 -3.44 10.12
N TYR A 49 0.80 -4.57 10.76
CA TYR A 49 -0.42 -4.80 11.52
C TYR A 49 -0.16 -4.60 13.02
N ASP A 50 -1.03 -3.83 13.68
CA ASP A 50 -0.97 -3.64 15.13
C ASP A 50 -1.79 -4.74 15.82
N GLU A 51 -1.13 -5.75 16.35
CA GLU A 51 -1.75 -6.84 17.11
C GLU A 51 -2.08 -6.44 18.58
N CYS A 52 -1.78 -5.20 18.98
CA CYS A 52 -1.77 -4.79 20.37
C CYS A 52 -2.72 -3.63 20.69
N ALA A 53 -3.11 -2.86 19.68
CA ALA A 53 -4.07 -1.76 19.81
C ALA A 53 -5.51 -2.19 19.50
N ASP A 54 -6.44 -1.33 19.91
CA ASP A 54 -7.86 -1.46 19.59
C ASP A 54 -8.11 -1.16 18.10
N GLN A 55 -8.52 -2.19 17.35
CA GLN A 55 -8.73 -2.09 15.90
C GLN A 55 -9.91 -1.19 15.55
N VAL A 56 -10.90 -1.10 16.43
CA VAL A 56 -12.05 -0.18 16.29
C VAL A 56 -11.57 1.28 16.28
N SER A 57 -10.62 1.62 17.15
CA SER A 57 -10.02 2.96 17.19
C SER A 57 -9.19 3.24 15.94
N ILE A 58 -8.36 2.28 15.50
CA ILE A 58 -7.60 2.38 14.24
C ILE A 58 -8.53 2.67 13.05
N LEU A 59 -9.66 1.96 12.95
CA LEU A 59 -10.64 2.18 11.90
C LEU A 59 -11.31 3.55 12.00
N LYS A 60 -11.65 4.01 13.21
CA LYS A 60 -12.26 5.34 13.43
C LYS A 60 -11.32 6.46 13.00
N ASP A 61 -10.03 6.34 13.31
CA ASP A 61 -9.02 7.32 12.90
C ASP A 61 -8.89 7.35 11.37
N ALA A 62 -8.84 6.17 10.72
CA ALA A 62 -8.84 6.09 9.26
C ALA A 62 -10.08 6.73 8.62
N ILE A 63 -11.27 6.54 9.19
CA ILE A 63 -12.50 7.18 8.73
C ILE A 63 -12.44 8.70 8.92
N SER A 64 -11.90 9.17 10.05
CA SER A 64 -11.74 10.60 10.35
C SER A 64 -10.81 11.29 9.34
N ASP A 65 -9.64 10.70 9.09
CA ASP A 65 -8.67 11.26 8.14
C ASP A 65 -9.19 11.18 6.70
N ALA A 66 -9.88 10.10 6.33
CA ALA A 66 -10.50 9.99 5.01
C ALA A 66 -11.52 11.11 4.76
N ARG A 67 -12.32 11.48 5.77
CA ARG A 67 -13.25 12.61 5.68
C ARG A 67 -12.52 13.94 5.52
N THR A 68 -11.46 14.16 6.31
CA THR A 68 -10.66 15.38 6.26
C THR A 68 -9.95 15.54 4.92
N GLU A 69 -9.44 14.45 4.36
CA GLU A 69 -8.70 14.43 3.10
C GLU A 69 -9.61 14.27 1.86
N ASN A 70 -10.93 14.15 2.05
CA ASN A 70 -11.90 13.86 0.99
C ASN A 70 -11.53 12.60 0.17
N LYS A 71 -11.13 11.53 0.87
CA LYS A 71 -10.77 10.22 0.33
C LYS A 71 -11.76 9.15 0.81
N LYS A 72 -11.71 7.97 0.20
CA LYS A 72 -12.42 6.78 0.69
C LYS A 72 -11.54 6.03 1.69
N VAL A 73 -12.14 5.23 2.56
CA VAL A 73 -11.38 4.27 3.38
C VAL A 73 -11.25 2.97 2.61
N LEU A 74 -10.02 2.44 2.53
CA LEU A 74 -9.71 1.12 2.02
C LEU A 74 -9.23 0.25 3.20
N ILE A 75 -10.07 -0.64 3.70
CA ILE A 75 -9.66 -1.62 4.69
C ILE A 75 -8.88 -2.73 3.98
N VAL A 76 -7.72 -3.10 4.54
CA VAL A 76 -6.96 -4.30 4.21
C VAL A 76 -6.97 -5.20 5.43
N TYR A 77 -7.99 -6.06 5.50
CA TYR A 77 -8.17 -7.00 6.59
C TYR A 77 -7.22 -8.20 6.41
N GLY A 78 -6.45 -8.50 7.44
CA GLY A 78 -5.36 -9.48 7.42
C GLY A 78 -4.56 -9.42 8.71
N GLY A 79 -3.28 -9.80 8.67
CA GLY A 79 -2.42 -9.74 9.86
C GLY A 79 -0.95 -9.76 9.48
N GLU A 80 -0.08 -9.60 10.47
CA GLU A 80 1.38 -9.52 10.27
C GLU A 80 1.95 -10.79 9.61
N TRP A 81 1.30 -11.93 9.83
CA TRP A 81 1.62 -13.23 9.24
C TRP A 81 1.31 -13.33 7.72
N CYS A 82 0.66 -12.33 7.13
CA CYS A 82 0.18 -12.35 5.75
C CYS A 82 1.19 -11.74 4.75
N ILE A 83 2.05 -12.57 4.14
CA ILE A 83 3.01 -12.15 3.10
C ILE A 83 2.36 -11.27 2.02
N TRP A 84 1.22 -11.72 1.48
CA TRP A 84 0.49 -11.03 0.41
C TRP A 84 0.02 -9.63 0.84
N CYS A 85 -0.37 -9.46 2.10
CA CYS A 85 -0.79 -8.17 2.66
C CYS A 85 0.38 -7.17 2.72
N HIS A 86 1.56 -7.61 3.13
CA HIS A 86 2.77 -6.79 3.16
C HIS A 86 3.25 -6.42 1.75
N VAL A 87 3.15 -7.34 0.80
CA VAL A 87 3.48 -7.03 -0.60
C VAL A 87 2.47 -6.02 -1.17
N LEU A 88 1.18 -6.15 -0.85
CA LEU A 88 0.16 -5.21 -1.29
C LEU A 88 0.44 -3.79 -0.78
N ASP A 89 0.78 -3.64 0.50
CA ASP A 89 1.16 -2.35 1.09
C ASP A 89 2.41 -1.75 0.41
N ASN A 90 3.45 -2.57 0.17
CA ASN A 90 4.61 -2.13 -0.59
C ASN A 90 4.24 -1.62 -1.98
N TYR A 91 3.31 -2.30 -2.67
CA TYR A 91 2.83 -1.87 -3.98
C TYR A 91 2.05 -0.55 -3.90
N PHE A 92 1.24 -0.34 -2.85
CA PHE A 92 0.58 0.94 -2.59
C PHE A 92 1.58 2.08 -2.36
N LYS A 93 2.71 1.79 -1.73
CA LYS A 93 3.82 2.74 -1.54
C LYS A 93 4.66 2.98 -2.80
N GLY A 94 4.37 2.26 -3.89
CA GLY A 94 5.08 2.36 -5.16
C GLY A 94 6.42 1.62 -5.15
N ASN A 95 6.65 0.75 -4.17
CA ASN A 95 7.85 -0.08 -4.10
C ASN A 95 7.79 -1.19 -5.17
N PHE A 96 8.96 -1.56 -5.65
CA PHE A 96 9.16 -2.59 -6.67
C PHE A 96 10.54 -3.22 -6.53
N ARG A 97 10.81 -4.29 -7.29
CA ARG A 97 12.10 -4.99 -7.40
C ARG A 97 12.50 -5.83 -6.19
N THR A 98 12.49 -5.31 -4.98
CA THR A 98 12.89 -6.07 -3.79
C THR A 98 11.87 -5.90 -2.70
N PHE A 99 11.45 -7.01 -2.11
CA PHE A 99 10.55 -7.04 -0.98
C PHE A 99 11.10 -8.02 0.05
N ASP A 100 11.37 -7.51 1.24
CA ASP A 100 11.86 -8.31 2.34
C ASP A 100 10.67 -8.56 3.26
N TYR A 101 10.34 -9.82 3.45
CA TYR A 101 9.26 -10.22 4.33
C TYR A 101 9.79 -11.10 5.46
N GLU A 102 9.56 -10.64 6.69
CA GLU A 102 9.88 -11.39 7.90
C GLU A 102 8.57 -11.82 8.57
N TRP A 103 8.50 -13.05 9.05
CA TRP A 103 7.36 -13.51 9.85
C TRP A 103 7.77 -14.47 10.94
N ARG A 104 6.88 -14.61 11.91
CA ARG A 104 6.99 -15.60 12.97
C ARG A 104 6.26 -16.88 12.53
N ASP A 105 6.98 -18.00 12.50
CA ASP A 105 6.36 -19.30 12.26
C ASP A 105 5.59 -19.83 13.49
N ASP A 106 4.88 -20.95 13.34
CA ASP A 106 4.09 -21.57 14.41
C ASP A 106 4.92 -21.99 15.64
N TYR A 107 6.25 -22.06 15.50
CA TYR A 107 7.18 -22.39 16.58
C TYR A 107 7.81 -21.15 17.23
N GLY A 108 7.44 -19.95 16.77
CA GLY A 108 7.95 -18.69 17.29
C GLY A 108 9.25 -18.21 16.65
N ASN A 109 9.79 -18.90 15.64
CA ASN A 109 11.03 -18.49 14.99
C ASN A 109 10.75 -17.40 13.95
N ILE A 110 11.68 -16.44 13.82
CA ILE A 110 11.64 -15.46 12.74
C ILE A 110 12.22 -16.11 11.48
N GLN A 111 11.37 -16.17 10.45
CA GLN A 111 11.72 -16.53 9.10
C GLN A 111 11.82 -15.26 8.26
N ALA A 112 12.66 -15.28 7.23
CA ALA A 112 12.82 -14.16 6.31
C ALA A 112 12.80 -14.66 4.86
N TRP A 113 12.19 -13.86 3.98
CA TRP A 113 12.13 -14.11 2.55
C TRP A 113 12.41 -12.84 1.76
N ASP A 114 13.57 -12.85 1.08
CA ASP A 114 13.95 -11.82 0.11
C ASP A 114 13.32 -12.15 -1.26
N MET A 115 12.23 -11.47 -1.61
CA MET A 115 11.57 -11.63 -2.90
C MET A 115 12.09 -10.63 -3.91
N ARG A 116 12.47 -11.11 -5.10
CA ARG A 116 13.03 -10.27 -6.17
C ARG A 116 12.15 -10.28 -7.42
N GLU A 117 11.62 -9.12 -7.74
CA GLU A 117 10.84 -8.87 -8.94
C GLU A 117 11.74 -8.42 -10.09
N ARG A 118 11.69 -9.13 -11.21
CA ARG A 118 12.29 -8.67 -12.46
C ARG A 118 11.39 -7.61 -13.09
N ILE A 119 11.84 -6.36 -13.02
CA ILE A 119 11.09 -5.21 -13.53
C ILE A 119 11.59 -4.69 -14.89
N SER A 120 10.65 -4.19 -15.69
CA SER A 120 10.85 -3.40 -16.89
C SER A 120 10.54 -1.91 -16.64
N PRO A 121 10.87 -0.99 -17.57
CA PRO A 121 10.46 0.41 -17.45
C PRO A 121 8.94 0.60 -17.30
N THR A 122 8.12 -0.21 -17.97
CA THR A 122 6.65 -0.15 -17.85
C THR A 122 6.18 -0.55 -16.45
N ASP A 123 6.85 -1.51 -15.80
CA ASP A 123 6.49 -1.90 -14.43
C ASP A 123 6.74 -0.76 -13.42
N ILE A 124 7.75 0.09 -13.68
CA ILE A 124 8.02 1.29 -12.88
C ILE A 124 6.90 2.32 -13.08
N GLU A 125 6.47 2.56 -14.33
CA GLU A 125 5.35 3.46 -14.63
C GLU A 125 4.05 2.97 -13.98
N ASP A 126 3.79 1.66 -14.03
CA ASP A 126 2.62 1.04 -13.38
C ASP A 126 2.69 1.15 -11.86
N ALA A 127 3.88 1.03 -11.24
CA ALA A 127 4.08 1.23 -9.80
C ALA A 127 3.77 2.67 -9.38
N GLN A 128 4.21 3.66 -10.15
CA GLN A 128 3.91 5.06 -9.91
C GLN A 128 2.43 5.36 -10.08
N ALA A 129 1.82 4.88 -11.17
CA ALA A 129 0.40 5.07 -11.43
C ALA A 129 -0.49 4.46 -10.33
N LEU A 130 -0.11 3.27 -9.83
CA LEU A 130 -0.78 2.63 -8.71
C LEU A 130 -0.65 3.45 -7.42
N ASN A 131 0.57 3.82 -7.02
CA ASN A 131 0.81 4.60 -5.82
C ASN A 131 0.09 5.94 -5.87
N GLU A 132 0.18 6.68 -6.98
CA GLU A 132 -0.53 7.95 -7.14
C GLU A 132 -2.04 7.78 -7.00
N TYR A 133 -2.59 6.71 -7.56
CA TYR A 133 -4.02 6.43 -7.43
C TYR A 133 -4.40 6.15 -5.99
N VAL A 134 -3.63 5.32 -5.26
CA VAL A 134 -3.90 5.04 -3.85
C VAL A 134 -3.81 6.33 -3.03
N ALA A 135 -2.69 7.05 -3.14
CA ALA A 135 -2.43 8.28 -2.40
C ALA A 135 -3.51 9.35 -2.61
N LYS A 136 -4.07 9.48 -3.83
CA LYS A 136 -5.07 10.50 -4.14
C LYS A 136 -6.50 10.10 -3.74
N ASN A 137 -6.79 8.83 -3.55
CA ASN A 137 -8.17 8.35 -3.45
C ASN A 137 -8.49 7.61 -2.16
N PHE A 138 -7.50 7.10 -1.43
CA PHE A 138 -7.71 6.26 -0.26
C PHE A 138 -6.90 6.70 0.95
N VAL A 139 -7.51 6.54 2.12
CA VAL A 139 -6.82 6.27 3.38
C VAL A 139 -6.87 4.76 3.60
N VAL A 140 -5.72 4.13 3.83
CA VAL A 140 -5.61 2.67 3.96
C VAL A 140 -5.66 2.26 5.43
N ALA A 141 -6.55 1.35 5.81
CA ALA A 141 -6.64 0.84 7.17
C ALA A 141 -6.25 -0.64 7.20
N HIS A 142 -5.09 -0.95 7.75
CA HIS A 142 -4.67 -2.32 8.05
C HIS A 142 -5.34 -2.75 9.35
N ILE A 143 -6.28 -3.68 9.25
CA ILE A 143 -7.06 -4.17 10.39
C ILE A 143 -6.63 -5.62 10.65
N GLU A 144 -6.12 -5.84 11.85
CA GLU A 144 -5.57 -7.12 12.30
C GLU A 144 -6.67 -8.12 12.66
N ASN A 145 -6.57 -9.36 12.17
CA ASN A 145 -7.67 -10.32 12.18
C ASN A 145 -7.59 -11.47 13.20
N VAL A 146 -6.46 -11.70 13.87
CA VAL A 146 -6.27 -12.89 14.73
C VAL A 146 -6.03 -12.53 16.19
N TYR A 147 -5.20 -11.53 16.44
CA TYR A 147 -4.63 -11.24 17.74
C TYR A 147 -5.26 -10.02 18.42
N ALA A 148 -6.06 -9.23 17.69
CA ALA A 148 -6.83 -8.10 18.20
C ALA A 148 -8.32 -8.18 17.82
N ASN A 149 -9.10 -7.12 18.10
CA ASN A 149 -10.54 -7.06 17.85
C ASN A 149 -10.90 -6.58 16.42
N GLY A 150 -10.20 -7.08 15.40
CA GLY A 150 -10.46 -6.69 14.01
C GLY A 150 -11.85 -7.05 13.49
N ASP A 151 -12.36 -8.22 13.89
CA ASP A 151 -13.72 -8.64 13.52
C ASP A 151 -14.77 -7.63 13.98
N GLU A 152 -14.64 -7.10 15.21
CA GLU A 152 -15.51 -6.04 15.73
C GLU A 152 -15.41 -4.76 14.88
N ALA A 153 -14.19 -4.37 14.48
CA ALA A 153 -13.99 -3.20 13.63
C ALA A 153 -14.69 -3.36 12.27
N VAL A 154 -14.57 -4.54 11.64
CA VAL A 154 -15.25 -4.84 10.38
C VAL A 154 -16.77 -4.88 10.56
N GLU A 155 -17.27 -5.51 11.62
CA GLU A 155 -18.70 -5.60 11.93
C GLU A 155 -19.36 -4.22 12.04
N LEU A 156 -18.67 -3.24 12.64
CA LEU A 156 -19.16 -1.85 12.75
C LEU A 156 -19.39 -1.17 11.39
N THR A 157 -18.73 -1.65 10.32
CA THR A 157 -18.99 -1.17 8.95
C THR A 157 -20.30 -1.70 8.38
N GLY A 158 -20.90 -2.72 9.00
CA GLY A 158 -22.06 -3.46 8.52
C GLY A 158 -21.70 -4.67 7.64
N PHE A 159 -20.42 -5.05 7.58
CA PHE A 159 -19.97 -6.29 6.95
C PHE A 159 -19.83 -7.38 8.00
N ASP A 160 -20.36 -8.58 7.73
CA ASP A 160 -20.27 -9.73 8.63
C ASP A 160 -18.91 -10.45 8.48
N PRO A 161 -18.02 -10.40 9.49
CA PRO A 161 -16.67 -10.96 9.40
C PRO A 161 -16.64 -12.48 9.20
N ASP A 162 -17.70 -13.21 9.56
CA ASP A 162 -17.80 -14.66 9.32
C ASP A 162 -17.80 -15.00 7.81
N ASN A 163 -18.02 -14.00 6.94
CA ASN A 163 -17.96 -14.17 5.48
C ASN A 163 -16.58 -13.86 4.86
N ILE A 164 -15.54 -13.70 5.68
CA ILE A 164 -14.16 -13.49 5.21
C ILE A 164 -13.43 -14.84 5.13
N TYR A 165 -13.11 -15.27 3.91
CA TYR A 165 -12.50 -16.59 3.65
C TYR A 165 -11.14 -16.53 2.96
N TYR A 166 -10.57 -15.34 2.75
CA TYR A 166 -9.28 -15.16 2.07
C TYR A 166 -8.61 -13.86 2.52
N TYR A 167 -7.29 -13.81 2.40
CA TYR A 167 -6.46 -12.68 2.80
C TYR A 167 -5.48 -12.29 1.68
N PRO A 168 -5.21 -10.99 1.46
CA PRO A 168 -5.88 -9.85 2.07
C PRO A 168 -7.36 -9.76 1.65
N PHE A 169 -8.24 -9.45 2.60
CA PHE A 169 -9.63 -9.10 2.29
C PHE A 169 -9.73 -7.57 2.20
N ILE A 170 -9.98 -7.08 0.99
CA ILE A 170 -9.92 -5.64 0.69
C ILE A 170 -11.34 -5.09 0.55
N VAL A 171 -11.66 -4.08 1.35
CA VAL A 171 -12.98 -3.45 1.42
C VAL A 171 -12.86 -1.95 1.21
N ALA A 172 -13.76 -1.37 0.43
CA ALA A 172 -13.96 0.07 0.37
C ALA A 172 -15.22 0.47 1.16
N LEU A 173 -15.09 1.54 1.94
CA LEU A 173 -16.21 2.14 2.66
C LEU A 173 -16.77 3.35 1.92
N ASP A 174 -18.07 3.61 2.10
CA ASP A 174 -18.72 4.84 1.66
C ASP A 174 -18.33 6.05 2.54
N SER A 175 -18.89 7.23 2.25
CA SER A 175 -18.61 8.46 3.01
C SER A 175 -19.09 8.43 4.46
N ASN A 176 -20.04 7.54 4.78
CA ASN A 176 -20.57 7.35 6.12
C ASN A 176 -19.73 6.36 6.93
N GLY A 177 -18.72 5.73 6.32
CA GLY A 177 -17.90 4.69 6.94
C GLY A 177 -18.59 3.33 6.96
N LYS A 178 -19.55 3.08 6.06
CA LYS A 178 -20.25 1.80 5.92
C LYS A 178 -19.73 1.00 4.74
N TYR A 179 -19.86 -0.32 4.85
CA TYR A 179 -19.45 -1.26 3.82
C TYR A 179 -20.08 -0.92 2.46
N ALA A 180 -19.25 -0.64 1.47
CA ALA A 180 -19.70 -0.38 0.12
C ALA A 180 -19.47 -1.56 -0.83
N SER A 181 -18.23 -2.01 -0.93
CA SER A 181 -17.85 -3.13 -1.80
C SER A 181 -16.54 -3.76 -1.33
N ASN A 182 -16.30 -5.00 -1.73
CA ASN A 182 -15.03 -5.69 -1.53
C ASN A 182 -14.47 -6.22 -2.84
N MET A 183 -13.15 -6.43 -2.87
CA MET A 183 -12.49 -7.15 -3.94
C MET A 183 -12.71 -8.65 -3.72
N VAL A 184 -12.97 -9.41 -4.78
CA VAL A 184 -12.91 -10.88 -4.71
C VAL A 184 -11.48 -11.35 -4.46
N SER A 185 -11.29 -12.59 -4.02
CA SER A 185 -9.96 -13.17 -3.83
C SER A 185 -9.05 -12.94 -5.03
N THR A 186 -7.80 -12.58 -4.77
CA THR A 186 -6.78 -12.34 -5.79
C THR A 186 -6.58 -13.58 -6.66
N SER A 187 -6.63 -14.77 -6.05
CA SER A 187 -6.53 -16.06 -6.72
C SER A 187 -7.70 -16.37 -7.67
N ALA A 188 -8.85 -15.72 -7.48
CA ALA A 188 -10.02 -15.88 -8.36
C ALA A 188 -9.95 -14.99 -9.62
N ILE A 189 -9.02 -14.03 -9.67
CA ILE A 189 -8.84 -13.14 -10.81
C ILE A 189 -7.64 -13.64 -11.64
N LYS A 190 -7.93 -14.07 -12.88
CA LYS A 190 -6.91 -14.60 -13.79
C LYS A 190 -5.77 -13.61 -13.99
N GLY A 191 -4.54 -14.07 -13.70
CA GLY A 191 -3.31 -13.30 -13.91
C GLY A 191 -3.03 -12.23 -12.85
N PHE A 192 -3.83 -12.14 -11.79
CA PHE A 192 -3.63 -11.12 -10.77
C PHE A 192 -2.47 -11.46 -9.84
N GLU A 193 -2.39 -12.70 -9.35
CA GLU A 193 -1.23 -13.16 -8.58
C GLU A 193 -0.07 -13.51 -9.51
N VAL A 194 1.05 -12.82 -9.32
CA VAL A 194 2.35 -13.13 -9.91
C VAL A 194 3.11 -13.99 -8.90
N ARG A 195 3.22 -15.29 -9.22
CA ARG A 195 3.82 -16.30 -8.33
C ARG A 195 5.28 -16.64 -8.67
N GLU A 196 5.79 -16.11 -9.77
CA GLU A 196 7.16 -16.34 -10.23
C GLU A 196 7.68 -15.06 -10.89
N SER A 197 8.96 -14.75 -10.69
CA SER A 197 9.64 -13.67 -11.40
C SER A 197 11.05 -14.09 -11.77
N GLY A 198 11.36 -14.09 -13.07
CA GLY A 198 12.69 -14.46 -13.56
C GLY A 198 13.09 -15.91 -13.31
N GLY A 199 12.14 -16.84 -13.15
CA GLY A 199 12.41 -18.25 -12.86
C GLY A 199 12.43 -18.60 -11.37
N GLU A 200 12.23 -17.62 -10.48
CA GLU A 200 12.26 -17.80 -9.02
C GLU A 200 10.88 -17.60 -8.40
N GLU A 201 10.59 -18.28 -7.29
CA GLU A 201 9.35 -18.06 -6.54
C GLU A 201 9.25 -16.60 -6.10
N PHE A 202 8.09 -16.02 -6.37
CA PHE A 202 7.78 -14.64 -6.07
C PHE A 202 6.33 -14.56 -5.59
N ARG A 203 5.99 -13.56 -4.78
CA ARG A 203 4.59 -13.31 -4.40
C ARG A 203 4.33 -11.83 -4.61
N GLY A 204 3.57 -11.50 -5.63
CA GLY A 204 3.15 -10.13 -5.88
C GLY A 204 2.03 -10.03 -6.88
N TYR A 205 1.71 -8.82 -7.31
CA TYR A 205 0.48 -8.54 -8.04
C TYR A 205 0.75 -8.01 -9.45
N ASP A 206 -0.13 -8.28 -10.41
CA ASP A 206 -0.18 -7.45 -11.61
C ASP A 206 -0.74 -6.07 -11.22
N ARG A 207 0.09 -5.02 -11.32
CA ARG A 207 -0.22 -3.66 -10.88
C ARG A 207 -1.37 -3.03 -11.66
N ARG A 208 -1.56 -3.40 -12.93
CA ARG A 208 -2.65 -2.86 -13.77
C ARG A 208 -3.97 -3.50 -13.42
N ILE A 209 -3.98 -4.81 -13.13
CA ILE A 209 -5.15 -5.51 -12.60
C ILE A 209 -5.50 -4.93 -11.23
N LEU A 210 -4.52 -4.77 -10.33
CA LEU A 210 -4.72 -4.15 -9.02
C LEU A 210 -5.35 -2.76 -9.14
N LEU A 211 -4.75 -1.88 -9.95
CA LEU A 211 -5.26 -0.54 -10.19
C LEU A 211 -6.69 -0.55 -10.74
N THR A 212 -7.02 -1.51 -11.60
CA THR A 212 -8.37 -1.67 -12.14
C THR A 212 -9.36 -2.07 -11.05
N GLN A 213 -9.00 -3.00 -10.16
CA GLN A 213 -9.86 -3.38 -9.02
C GLN A 213 -10.06 -2.22 -8.05
N LEU A 214 -9.00 -1.49 -7.71
CA LEU A 214 -9.10 -0.31 -6.83
C LEU A 214 -9.99 0.79 -7.43
N LYS A 215 -9.93 1.00 -8.75
CA LYS A 215 -10.83 1.93 -9.46
C LYS A 215 -12.29 1.52 -9.33
N LYS A 216 -12.57 0.22 -9.47
CA LYS A 216 -13.92 -0.33 -9.29
C LYS A 216 -14.42 -0.13 -7.86
N LEU A 217 -13.60 -0.48 -6.86
CA LEU A 217 -13.93 -0.28 -5.45
C LEU A 217 -14.29 1.18 -5.14
N LYS A 218 -13.47 2.13 -5.62
CA LYS A 218 -13.74 3.57 -5.43
C LYS A 218 -15.05 4.01 -6.08
N ALA A 219 -15.34 3.52 -7.29
CA ALA A 219 -16.57 3.87 -8.00
C ALA A 219 -17.80 3.35 -7.24
N ASP A 220 -17.80 2.08 -6.82
CA ASP A 220 -18.89 1.47 -6.07
C ASP A 220 -19.11 2.18 -4.72
N ALA A 221 -18.04 2.56 -4.03
CA ALA A 221 -18.06 3.33 -2.78
C ALA A 221 -18.53 4.78 -2.94
N SER A 222 -18.55 5.31 -4.15
CA SER A 222 -19.13 6.63 -4.44
C SER A 222 -20.63 6.53 -4.74
N VAL A 223 -21.09 5.46 -5.41
CA VAL A 223 -22.51 5.29 -5.76
C VAL A 223 -23.39 5.00 -4.55
N LYS A 224 -22.91 4.21 -3.58
CA LYS A 224 -23.70 3.87 -2.38
C LYS A 224 -23.95 5.06 -1.44
N ALA A 225 -23.04 6.04 -1.42
CA ALA A 225 -23.20 7.25 -0.61
C ALA A 225 -24.40 8.11 -1.06
N ASP A 226 -24.70 8.13 -2.36
CA ASP A 226 -25.75 9.00 -2.94
C ASP A 226 -27.17 8.39 -2.87
N ASN A 227 -27.29 7.14 -2.42
CA ASN A 227 -28.55 6.37 -2.40
C ASN A 227 -29.10 6.10 -0.98
N GLN A 228 -28.53 6.73 0.05
CA GLN A 228 -29.01 6.71 1.44
C GLN A 228 -29.38 8.12 1.89
#